data_AF-A0A1E4FMH1-F1
#
_entry.id   AF-A0A1E4FMH1-F1
#
_cell.length_a   1.000
_cell.length_b   1.000
_cell.length_c   1.000
_cell.angle_alpha   90.00
_cell.angle_beta   90.00
_cell.angle_gamma   90.00
#
_symmetry.space_group_name_H-M   'P 1'
#
loop_
_entity.id
_entity.type
_entity.pdbx_description
1 polymer ?
#
loop_
_entity_poly.entity_id
_entity_poly.type
_entity_poly.pdbx_seq_one_letter_code
_entity_poly.pdbx_strand_id
1 'polypeptide(L)'
;MANSEIFTRIAMALPGTVSAPHFDRIAFKVNRIYATLAADGLSANINFTPDEQALKCMVAPEIFRTIENGWGRQGWTTMWLEPATDADVEAALAMAHRHGAAKRK
;
A
#
# COMPACT_ATOMS: atom_id res chain seq x y z
N MET A 1 1.42 -4.02 -16.36
CA MET A 1 1.66 -4.75 -15.10
C MET A 1 2.65 -3.94 -14.31
N ALA A 2 2.31 -3.58 -13.09
CA ALA A 2 3.21 -2.83 -12.23
C ALA A 2 4.34 -3.71 -11.71
N ASN A 3 5.44 -3.09 -11.31
CA ASN A 3 6.55 -3.74 -10.63
C ASN A 3 7.05 -2.87 -9.48
N SER A 4 8.04 -3.37 -8.73
CA SER A 4 8.63 -2.68 -7.58
C SER A 4 9.20 -1.29 -7.90
N GLU A 5 9.77 -1.10 -9.09
CA GLU A 5 10.33 0.18 -9.53
C GLU A 5 9.23 1.21 -9.76
N ILE A 6 8.17 0.83 -10.47
CA ILE A 6 6.98 1.67 -10.71
C ILE A 6 6.31 2.02 -9.38
N PHE A 7 6.11 1.02 -8.51
CA PHE A 7 5.54 1.20 -7.18
C PHE A 7 6.34 2.22 -6.35
N THR A 8 7.65 2.04 -6.31
CA THR A 8 8.56 2.93 -5.56
C THR A 8 8.53 4.34 -6.14
N ARG A 9 8.57 4.48 -7.46
CA ARG A 9 8.51 5.78 -8.13
C ARG A 9 7.22 6.52 -7.80
N ILE A 10 6.07 5.86 -7.86
CA ILE A 10 4.76 6.45 -7.56
C ILE A 10 4.70 6.86 -6.07
N ALA A 11 5.07 5.96 -5.16
CA ALA A 11 5.05 6.24 -3.73
C ALA A 11 5.93 7.45 -3.37
N MET A 12 7.15 7.50 -3.92
CA MET A 12 8.11 8.59 -3.68
C MET A 12 7.70 9.92 -4.32
N ALA A 13 6.84 9.91 -5.34
CA ALA A 13 6.28 11.12 -5.94
C ALA A 13 5.19 11.77 -5.07
N LEU A 14 4.64 11.04 -4.09
CA LEU A 14 3.60 11.58 -3.21
C LEU A 14 4.21 12.57 -2.19
N PRO A 15 3.62 13.77 -2.00
CA PRO A 15 4.22 14.84 -1.20
C PRO A 15 4.59 14.41 0.21
N GLY A 16 5.83 14.68 0.61
CA GLY A 16 6.34 14.37 1.94
C GLY A 16 6.55 12.88 2.22
N THR A 17 6.47 12.01 1.21
CA THR A 17 6.86 10.61 1.36
C THR A 17 8.36 10.48 1.53
N VAL A 18 8.76 9.65 2.48
CA VAL A 18 10.11 9.13 2.65
C VAL A 18 10.06 7.61 2.64
N SER A 19 11.14 6.99 2.16
CA SER A 19 11.36 5.55 2.23
C SER A 19 12.38 5.21 3.31
N ALA A 20 12.17 4.11 4.04
CA ALA A 20 13.13 3.59 5.00
C ALA A 20 13.05 2.05 5.10
N PRO A 21 14.15 1.37 5.46
CA PRO A 21 14.10 -0.05 5.80
C PRO A 21 13.10 -0.32 6.94
N HIS A 22 12.34 -1.40 6.83
CA HIS A 22 11.36 -1.84 7.82
C HIS A 22 11.34 -3.37 7.87
N PHE A 23 12.18 -3.93 8.73
CA PHE A 23 12.53 -5.35 8.73
C PHE A 23 13.12 -5.77 7.37
N ASP A 24 12.56 -6.79 6.73
CA ASP A 24 12.90 -7.26 5.40
C ASP A 24 12.25 -6.41 4.27
N ARG A 25 11.41 -5.42 4.64
CA ARG A 25 10.60 -4.64 3.70
C ARG A 25 11.14 -3.21 3.56
N ILE A 26 10.68 -2.52 2.52
CA ILE A 26 10.85 -1.06 2.38
C ILE A 26 9.54 -0.39 2.77
N ALA A 27 9.56 0.46 3.80
CA ALA A 27 8.41 1.24 4.21
C ALA A 27 8.37 2.59 3.51
N PHE A 28 7.17 3.00 3.08
CA PHE A 28 6.85 4.33 2.59
C PHE A 28 6.00 5.04 3.63
N LYS A 29 6.47 6.22 4.04
CA LYS A 29 5.93 6.96 5.17
C LYS A 29 5.80 8.44 4.82
N VAL A 30 4.70 9.05 5.25
CA VAL A 30 4.57 10.50 5.38
C VAL A 30 4.61 10.85 6.87
N ASN A 31 3.49 11.15 7.54
CA ASN A 31 3.47 11.21 9.00
C ASN A 31 3.49 9.79 9.63
N ARG A 32 2.83 8.84 8.95
CA ARG A 32 2.76 7.42 9.33
C ARG A 32 3.11 6.55 8.12
N ILE A 33 3.54 5.31 8.38
CA ILE A 33 3.71 4.31 7.31
C ILE A 33 2.34 4.04 6.71
N TYR A 34 2.25 4.14 5.38
CA TYR A 34 1.02 3.88 4.65
C TYR A 34 1.17 2.73 3.64
N ALA A 35 2.41 2.37 3.29
CA ALA A 35 2.69 1.21 2.47
C ALA A 35 4.03 0.54 2.83
N THR A 36 4.15 -0.77 2.59
CA THR A 36 5.44 -1.48 2.67
C THR A 36 5.61 -2.45 1.50
N LEU A 37 6.71 -2.29 0.75
CA LEU A 37 7.07 -3.17 -0.36
C LEU A 37 7.85 -4.40 0.16
N ALA A 38 7.44 -5.60 -0.25
CA ALA A 38 8.11 -6.85 0.12
C ALA A 38 9.52 -6.94 -0.49
N ALA A 39 10.40 -7.72 0.17
CA ALA A 39 11.78 -7.91 -0.25
C ALA A 39 11.93 -8.44 -1.69
N ASP A 40 11.02 -9.32 -2.10
CA ASP A 40 10.99 -9.92 -3.44
C ASP A 40 10.44 -8.97 -4.52
N GLY A 41 9.89 -7.81 -4.13
CA GLY A 41 9.30 -6.85 -5.05
C GLY A 41 8.03 -7.32 -5.75
N LEU A 42 7.42 -8.43 -5.32
CA LEU A 42 6.22 -9.00 -5.96
C LEU A 42 4.91 -8.46 -5.37
N SER A 43 4.95 -8.00 -4.12
CA SER A 43 3.79 -7.49 -3.40
C SER A 43 4.12 -6.32 -2.49
N ALA A 44 3.10 -5.55 -2.15
CA ALA A 44 3.17 -4.52 -1.14
C ALA A 44 2.00 -4.66 -0.16
N ASN A 45 2.17 -4.19 1.08
CA ASN A 45 1.05 -4.03 2.00
C ASN A 45 0.62 -2.56 1.99
N ILE A 46 -0.66 -2.30 1.80
CA ILE A 46 -1.25 -0.96 1.74
C ILE A 46 -2.17 -0.77 2.95
N ASN A 47 -2.07 0.38 3.59
CA ASN A 47 -2.88 0.74 4.75
C ASN A 47 -4.14 1.51 4.32
N PHE A 48 -5.23 0.76 4.11
CA PHE A 48 -6.55 1.32 3.84
C PHE A 48 -7.35 1.52 5.13
N THR A 49 -8.52 2.17 5.05
CA THR A 49 -9.54 1.94 6.09
C THR A 49 -10.16 0.54 5.93
N PRO A 50 -10.80 -0.03 6.98
CA PRO A 50 -11.48 -1.32 6.85
C PRO A 50 -12.54 -1.36 5.74
N ASP A 51 -13.30 -0.28 5.56
CA ASP A 51 -14.34 -0.19 4.51
C ASP A 51 -13.72 -0.15 3.10
N GLU A 52 -12.64 0.62 2.93
CA GLU A 52 -11.88 0.66 1.68
C GLU A 52 -11.22 -0.70 1.36
N GLN A 53 -10.66 -1.37 2.37
CA GLN A 53 -10.11 -2.72 2.22
C GLN A 53 -11.19 -3.68 1.74
N ALA A 54 -12.37 -3.68 2.36
CA ALA A 54 -13.46 -4.58 2.01
C ALA A 54 -13.93 -4.36 0.56
N LEU A 55 -14.09 -3.10 0.15
CA LEU A 55 -14.42 -2.75 -1.23
C LEU A 55 -13.33 -3.22 -2.20
N LYS A 56 -12.05 -2.91 -1.93
CA LYS A 56 -10.94 -3.28 -2.80
C LYS A 56 -10.79 -4.78 -2.99
N CYS A 57 -10.89 -5.55 -1.90
CA CYS A 57 -10.85 -7.02 -1.96
C CYS A 57 -12.06 -7.61 -2.71
N MET A 58 -13.21 -6.94 -2.69
CA MET A 58 -14.40 -7.38 -3.42
C MET A 58 -14.29 -7.10 -4.93
N VAL A 59 -13.79 -5.92 -5.32
CA VAL A 59 -13.80 -5.49 -6.73
C VAL A 59 -12.58 -5.94 -7.53
N ALA A 60 -11.46 -6.22 -6.86
CA ALA A 60 -10.23 -6.68 -7.49
C ALA A 60 -9.52 -7.73 -6.61
N PRO A 61 -10.14 -8.90 -6.38
CA PRO A 61 -9.60 -9.97 -5.53
C PRO A 61 -8.28 -10.57 -6.02
N GLU A 62 -7.98 -10.43 -7.32
CA GLU A 62 -6.70 -10.81 -7.92
C GLU A 62 -5.57 -9.83 -7.56
N ILE A 63 -5.91 -8.58 -7.23
CA ILE A 63 -4.93 -7.56 -6.83
C ILE A 63 -4.85 -7.45 -5.31
N PHE A 64 -5.97 -7.57 -4.58
CA PHE A 64 -6.04 -7.26 -3.16
C PHE A 64 -6.55 -8.41 -2.30
N ARG A 65 -5.89 -8.62 -1.15
CA ARG A 65 -6.39 -9.52 -0.10
C ARG A 65 -6.07 -8.97 1.29
N THR A 66 -7.02 -9.12 2.21
CA THR A 66 -6.79 -8.82 3.62
C THR A 66 -5.69 -9.71 4.22
N ILE A 67 -4.86 -9.15 5.09
CA ILE A 67 -3.88 -9.94 5.83
C ILE A 67 -4.60 -10.69 6.96
N GLU A 68 -4.41 -12.00 7.07
CA GLU A 68 -5.14 -12.84 8.05
C GLU A 68 -4.57 -12.72 9.48
N ASN A 69 -4.46 -11.49 10.01
CA ASN A 69 -3.99 -11.20 11.35
C ASN A 69 -4.53 -9.87 11.91
N GLY A 70 -3.97 -9.41 13.04
CA GLY A 70 -4.37 -8.15 13.67
C GLY A 70 -4.16 -6.90 12.82
N TRP A 71 -3.20 -6.91 11.90
CA TRP A 71 -2.96 -5.79 10.98
C TRP A 71 -4.04 -5.73 9.90
N GLY A 72 -4.46 -6.87 9.35
CA GLY A 72 -5.55 -6.88 8.37
C GLY A 72 -6.86 -6.36 8.93
N ARG A 73 -7.16 -6.66 10.21
CA ARG A 73 -8.30 -6.06 10.93
C ARG A 73 -8.22 -4.53 11.05
N GLN A 74 -7.04 -3.94 10.89
CA GLN A 74 -6.83 -2.49 10.88
C GLN A 74 -6.84 -1.89 9.46
N GLY A 75 -7.07 -2.69 8.42
CA GLY A 75 -7.10 -2.26 7.02
C GLY A 75 -5.82 -2.54 6.22
N TRP A 76 -4.80 -3.16 6.83
CA TRP A 76 -3.61 -3.57 6.09
C TRP A 76 -3.93 -4.69 5.09
N THR A 77 -3.63 -4.42 3.83
CA THR A 77 -4.08 -5.24 2.70
C THR A 77 -2.89 -5.55 1.81
N THR A 78 -2.70 -6.82 1.47
CA THR A 78 -1.71 -7.21 0.47
C THR A 78 -2.20 -6.78 -0.91
N MET A 79 -1.32 -6.15 -1.67
CA MET A 79 -1.47 -5.82 -3.08
C MET A 79 -0.42 -6.60 -3.88
N TRP A 80 -0.84 -7.45 -4.82
CA TRP A 80 0.09 -8.08 -5.77
C TRP A 80 0.36 -7.14 -6.94
N LEU A 81 1.64 -6.97 -7.31
CA LEU A 81 2.03 -5.97 -8.30
C LEU A 81 1.85 -6.47 -9.74
N GLU A 82 2.12 -7.75 -9.99
CA GLU A 82 1.99 -8.36 -11.31
C GLU A 82 0.59 -8.16 -11.92
N PRO A 83 -0.53 -8.52 -11.25
CA PRO A 83 -1.87 -8.33 -11.81
C PRO A 83 -2.33 -6.87 -11.83
N ALA A 84 -1.62 -5.96 -11.15
CA ALA A 84 -2.01 -4.56 -11.07
C ALA A 84 -1.53 -3.74 -12.27
N THR A 85 -2.30 -2.72 -12.62
CA THR A 85 -1.85 -1.64 -13.50
C THR A 85 -1.20 -0.50 -12.71
N ASP A 86 -0.45 0.36 -13.39
CA ASP A 86 0.12 1.56 -12.79
C ASP A 86 -0.97 2.45 -12.16
N ALA A 87 -2.14 2.53 -12.80
CA ALA A 87 -3.30 3.27 -12.28
C ALA A 87 -3.87 2.66 -10.99
N ASP A 88 -3.85 1.33 -10.86
CA ASP A 88 -4.26 0.67 -9.61
C ASP A 88 -3.32 1.02 -8.46
N VAL A 89 -2.02 1.04 -8.74
CA VAL A 89 -0.97 1.41 -7.78
C VAL A 89 -1.10 2.88 -7.38
N GLU A 90 -1.27 3.79 -8.33
CA GLU A 90 -1.49 5.22 -8.08
C GLU A 90 -2.72 5.44 -7.19
N ALA A 91 -3.85 4.82 -7.52
CA ALA A 91 -5.08 4.96 -6.75
C ALA A 91 -4.92 4.42 -5.32
N ALA A 92 -4.31 3.24 -5.16
CA ALA A 92 -4.10 2.62 -3.86
C ALA A 92 -3.17 3.46 -2.97
N LEU A 93 -2.03 3.90 -3.52
CA LEU A 93 -1.05 4.70 -2.78
C LEU A 93 -1.58 6.10 -2.44
N ALA A 94 -2.31 6.75 -3.34
CA ALA A 94 -2.91 8.05 -3.07
C ALA A 94 -3.94 7.98 -1.92
N MET A 95 -4.76 6.93 -1.87
CA MET A 95 -5.70 6.71 -0.76
C MET A 95 -4.95 6.52 0.57
N ALA A 96 -4.01 5.58 0.61
CA ALA A 96 -3.25 5.25 1.81
C ALA A 96 -2.39 6.43 2.31
N HIS A 97 -1.80 7.19 1.39
CA HIS A 97 -1.03 8.39 1.71
C HIS A 97 -1.89 9.47 2.39
N ARG A 98 -3.11 9.72 1.91
CA ARG A 98 -4.04 10.67 2.57
C ARG A 98 -4.29 10.28 4.02
N HIS A 99 -4.50 8.98 4.29
CA HIS A 99 -4.64 8.48 5.66
C HIS A 99 -3.35 8.69 6.45
N GLY A 100 -2.22 8.30 5.87
CA GLY A 100 -0.90 8.47 6.46
C GLY A 100 -0.58 9.94 6.81
N ALA A 101 -1.02 10.89 5.99
CA ALA A 101 -0.77 12.32 6.12
C ALA A 101 -1.70 13.01 7.13
N ALA A 102 -2.89 12.46 7.37
CA ALA A 102 -3.81 13.02 8.36
C ALA A 102 -3.17 13.08 9.77
N LYS A 103 -3.29 14.24 10.43
CA LYS A 103 -2.88 14.40 11.84
C LYS A 103 -3.79 13.57 12.73
N ARG A 104 -3.24 12.99 13.80
CA ARG A 104 -4.05 12.40 14.87
C ARG A 104 -4.94 13.50 15.46
N LYS A 105 -6.24 13.23 15.57
CA LYS A 105 -7.16 14.01 16.40
C LYS A 105 -6.85 13.77 17.86
#